data_AF-A0A847PJR9-F1
#
_entry.id   AF-A0A847PJR9-F1
#
_cell.length_a   1.000
_cell.length_b   1.000
_cell.length_c   1.000
_cell.angle_alpha   90.00
_cell.angle_beta   90.00
_cell.angle_gamma   90.00
#
_symmetry.space_group_name_H-M   'P 1'
#
loop_
_entity.id
_entity.type
_entity.pdbx_description
1 polymer ?
#
loop_
_entity_poly.entity_id
_entity_poly.type
_entity_poly.pdbx_seq_one_letter_code
_entity_poly.pdbx_strand_id
1 'polypeptide(L)'
;MRIKKIFFNLFYLLAIMSVFSLAAFSAEGERIIQTYGQAEVTAQPDLAEISLAIETRSLSAREAVNENATLTNTVLDALLDFGLSEEEVKTSAYRLNSYREWQKGTADEEQYKIYYQAYNEILIETTQLEGVGTLIDLAVKAGANNINYINFELQESHQLVLQALKMATRQAREKADAIAEGAGKFIIELRSIKEEQASYAPIHIQESMLAKGLDISSVPTPISPEAVIIRASVVTEFSF
;
A
#
# COMPACT_ATOMS: atom_id res chain seq x y z
N MET A 1 -22.72 89.62 5.80
CA MET A 1 -22.54 88.70 6.96
C MET A 1 -22.76 87.21 6.63
N ARG A 2 -22.61 86.77 5.35
CA ARG A 2 -22.83 85.37 4.92
C ARG A 2 -21.56 84.60 4.48
N ILE A 3 -20.45 85.28 4.22
CA ILE A 3 -19.22 84.67 3.69
C ILE A 3 -18.31 84.09 4.81
N LYS A 4 -18.33 84.67 6.02
CA LYS A 4 -17.52 84.18 7.16
C LYS A 4 -18.00 82.85 7.76
N LYS A 5 -19.28 82.49 7.63
CA LYS A 5 -19.82 81.21 8.13
C LYS A 5 -19.47 80.00 7.24
N ILE A 6 -19.21 80.23 5.95
CA ILE A 6 -18.87 79.16 5.00
C ILE A 6 -17.42 78.72 5.19
N PHE A 7 -16.50 79.66 5.45
CA PHE A 7 -15.10 79.34 5.76
C PHE A 7 -14.91 78.61 7.09
N PHE A 8 -15.76 78.88 8.09
CA PHE A 8 -15.68 78.21 9.39
C PHE A 8 -16.17 76.76 9.35
N ASN A 9 -17.20 76.46 8.55
CA ASN A 9 -17.68 75.08 8.35
C ASN A 9 -16.78 74.25 7.43
N LEU A 10 -16.05 74.88 6.50
CA LEU A 10 -15.11 74.16 5.62
C LEU A 10 -13.84 73.73 6.37
N PHE A 11 -13.44 74.48 7.41
CA PHE A 11 -12.28 74.13 8.25
C PHE A 11 -12.58 72.97 9.22
N TYR A 12 -13.81 72.86 9.72
CA TYR A 12 -14.24 71.72 10.55
C TYR A 12 -14.41 70.42 9.73
N LEU A 13 -14.73 70.51 8.45
CA LEU A 13 -14.81 69.33 7.57
C LEU A 13 -13.41 68.78 7.22
N LEU A 14 -12.40 69.65 7.13
CA LEU A 14 -11.00 69.24 6.89
C LEU A 14 -10.35 68.62 8.14
N ALA A 15 -10.73 69.04 9.34
CA ALA A 15 -10.18 68.52 10.58
C ALA A 15 -10.69 67.12 10.95
N ILE A 16 -11.89 66.72 10.49
CA ILE A 16 -12.45 65.38 10.72
C ILE A 16 -11.86 64.34 9.75
N MET A 17 -11.38 64.77 8.58
CA MET A 17 -10.64 63.90 7.64
C MET A 17 -9.22 63.53 8.10
N SER A 18 -8.68 64.21 9.11
CA SER A 18 -7.32 63.97 9.61
C SER A 18 -7.23 62.90 10.70
N VAL A 19 -8.35 62.37 11.19
CA VAL A 19 -8.36 61.37 12.28
C VAL A 19 -8.63 59.95 11.78
N PHE A 20 -8.95 59.77 10.49
CA PHE A 20 -8.74 58.48 9.82
C PHE A 20 -7.25 58.35 9.44
N SER A 21 -6.38 58.42 10.46
CA SER A 21 -5.08 57.76 10.36
C SER A 21 -5.41 56.28 10.21
N LEU A 22 -5.36 55.87 8.95
CA LEU A 22 -5.35 54.50 8.52
C LEU A 22 -4.34 53.79 9.40
N ALA A 23 -4.81 53.03 10.40
CA ALA A 23 -4.13 51.82 10.79
C ALA A 23 -4.23 50.89 9.58
N ALA A 24 -3.49 51.23 8.52
CA ALA A 24 -3.03 50.28 7.54
C ALA A 24 -2.06 49.40 8.32
N PHE A 25 -2.63 48.45 9.07
CA PHE A 25 -1.97 47.18 9.24
C PHE A 25 -1.87 46.65 7.81
N SER A 26 -0.80 47.04 7.12
CA SER A 26 -0.35 46.32 5.95
C SER A 26 -0.12 44.92 6.49
N ALA A 27 -1.09 44.04 6.24
CA ALA A 27 -0.78 42.63 6.07
C ALA A 27 0.18 42.63 4.87
N GLU A 28 1.45 42.87 5.16
CA GLU A 28 2.53 42.67 4.22
C GLU A 28 2.36 41.23 3.77
N GLY A 29 1.84 41.04 2.55
CA GLY A 29 1.44 39.72 2.06
C GLY A 29 2.58 38.77 2.32
N GLU A 30 2.29 37.65 3.00
CA GLU A 30 3.33 36.76 3.47
C GLU A 30 4.24 36.37 2.29
N ARG A 31 5.53 36.71 2.41
CA ARG A 31 6.54 36.41 1.40
C ARG A 31 6.92 34.95 1.54
N ILE A 32 6.12 34.08 0.92
CA ILE A 32 6.24 32.63 1.02
C ILE A 32 6.56 32.03 -0.35
N ILE A 33 7.53 31.12 -0.37
CA ILE A 33 7.74 30.16 -1.45
C ILE A 33 7.22 28.82 -0.98
N GLN A 34 6.14 28.33 -1.61
CA GLN A 34 5.64 26.99 -1.40
C GLN A 34 6.18 26.05 -2.47
N THR A 35 6.69 24.89 -2.05
CA THR A 35 7.25 23.89 -2.96
C THR A 35 6.83 22.49 -2.56
N TYR A 36 6.77 21.62 -3.58
CA TYR A 36 6.46 20.21 -3.45
C TYR A 36 7.71 19.40 -3.72
N GLY A 37 8.10 18.56 -2.76
CA GLY A 37 9.18 17.60 -2.88
C GLY A 37 8.64 16.19 -3.03
N GLN A 38 9.24 15.41 -3.91
CA GLN A 38 8.92 14.00 -4.13
C GLN A 38 10.20 13.20 -4.26
N ALA A 39 10.19 11.98 -3.73
CA ALA A 39 11.28 11.03 -3.89
C ALA A 39 10.76 9.62 -4.05
N GLU A 40 11.56 8.83 -4.75
CA GLU A 40 11.37 7.42 -4.97
C GLU A 40 12.65 6.68 -4.56
N VAL A 41 12.49 5.60 -3.81
CA VAL A 41 13.58 4.69 -3.44
C VAL A 41 13.16 3.30 -3.90
N THR A 42 14.03 2.64 -4.64
CA THR A 42 13.84 1.25 -5.08
C THR A 42 14.70 0.31 -4.26
N ALA A 43 14.16 -0.86 -3.93
CA ALA A 43 14.89 -1.92 -3.24
C ALA A 43 14.46 -3.28 -3.77
N GLN A 44 15.39 -4.23 -3.82
CA GLN A 44 15.02 -5.61 -4.07
C GLN A 44 14.29 -6.16 -2.84
N PRO A 45 13.18 -6.90 -3.01
CA PRO A 45 12.53 -7.55 -1.89
C PRO A 45 13.48 -8.57 -1.25
N ASP A 46 13.29 -8.78 0.05
CA ASP A 46 14.04 -9.74 0.86
C ASP A 46 13.12 -10.71 1.62
N LEU A 47 11.80 -10.56 1.45
CA LEU A 47 10.78 -11.44 2.00
C LEU A 47 9.75 -11.84 0.93
N ALA A 48 9.36 -13.12 0.94
CA ALA A 48 8.20 -13.62 0.23
C ALA A 48 7.12 -14.02 1.23
N GLU A 49 5.91 -13.49 1.06
CA GLU A 49 4.71 -13.90 1.79
C GLU A 49 3.77 -14.62 0.81
N ILE A 50 3.44 -15.88 1.10
CA ILE A 50 2.67 -16.75 0.22
C ILE A 50 1.47 -17.28 1.01
N SER A 51 0.27 -17.13 0.46
CA SER A 51 -0.93 -17.77 1.01
C SER A 51 -1.41 -18.87 0.08
N LEU A 52 -1.40 -20.08 0.61
CA LEU A 52 -1.89 -21.29 -0.05
C LEU A 52 -3.08 -21.83 0.73
N ALA A 53 -4.01 -22.48 0.05
CA ALA A 53 -5.12 -23.16 0.68
C ALA A 53 -5.37 -24.54 0.10
N ILE A 54 -5.87 -25.40 0.98
CA ILE A 54 -6.37 -26.72 0.67
C ILE A 54 -7.90 -26.66 0.81
N GLU A 55 -8.58 -26.94 -0.29
CA GLU A 55 -10.04 -27.04 -0.34
C GLU A 55 -10.47 -28.46 -0.67
N THR A 56 -11.31 -29.06 0.17
CA THR A 56 -11.90 -30.38 -0.10
C THR A 56 -13.41 -30.29 -0.03
N ARG A 57 -14.09 -31.18 -0.73
CA ARG A 57 -15.55 -31.17 -0.85
C ARG A 57 -16.11 -32.57 -0.78
N SER A 58 -17.10 -32.79 0.09
CA SER A 58 -17.84 -34.05 0.17
C SER A 58 -19.33 -33.82 0.49
N LEU A 59 -20.17 -34.82 0.25
CA LEU A 59 -21.55 -34.88 0.76
C LEU A 59 -21.58 -35.10 2.29
N SER A 60 -20.45 -35.49 2.88
CA SER A 60 -20.27 -35.68 4.31
C SER A 60 -19.28 -34.66 4.87
N ALA A 61 -19.72 -33.88 5.86
CA ALA A 61 -18.85 -32.93 6.56
C ALA A 61 -17.60 -33.60 7.12
N ARG A 62 -17.75 -34.80 7.71
CA ARG A 62 -16.64 -35.55 8.31
C ARG A 62 -15.61 -35.96 7.27
N GLU A 63 -16.06 -36.38 6.09
CA GLU A 63 -15.15 -36.77 5.00
C GLU A 63 -14.39 -35.56 4.47
N ALA A 64 -15.09 -34.45 4.21
CA ALA A 64 -14.43 -33.21 3.77
C ALA A 64 -13.35 -32.77 4.75
N VAL A 65 -13.66 -32.74 6.05
CA VAL A 65 -12.70 -32.36 7.10
C VAL A 65 -11.52 -33.34 7.19
N ASN A 66 -11.77 -34.65 7.18
CA ASN A 66 -10.70 -35.65 7.32
C ASN A 66 -9.74 -35.64 6.12
N GLU A 67 -10.28 -35.53 4.91
CA GLU A 67 -9.47 -35.40 3.69
C GLU A 67 -8.65 -34.11 3.73
N ASN A 68 -9.27 -33.00 4.13
CA ASN A 68 -8.59 -31.71 4.26
C ASN A 68 -7.43 -31.77 5.25
N ALA A 69 -7.64 -32.35 6.43
CA ALA A 69 -6.60 -32.50 7.44
C ALA A 69 -5.44 -33.38 6.93
N THR A 70 -5.74 -34.45 6.19
CA THR A 70 -4.71 -35.33 5.62
C THR A 70 -3.85 -34.62 4.58
N LEU A 71 -4.50 -33.90 3.64
CA LEU A 71 -3.81 -33.11 2.63
C LEU A 71 -3.03 -31.96 3.25
N THR A 72 -3.61 -31.28 4.25
CA THR A 72 -2.92 -30.19 4.97
C THR A 72 -1.64 -30.69 5.61
N ASN A 73 -1.67 -31.82 6.32
CA ASN A 73 -0.46 -32.40 6.91
C ASN A 73 0.57 -32.79 5.85
N THR A 74 0.12 -33.36 4.73
CA THR A 74 1.01 -33.72 3.61
C THR A 74 1.71 -32.47 3.02
N VAL A 75 0.98 -31.36 2.90
CA VAL A 75 1.53 -30.07 2.45
C VAL A 75 2.51 -29.52 3.47
N LEU A 76 2.16 -29.52 4.76
CA LEU A 76 3.06 -29.05 5.83
C LEU A 76 4.36 -29.85 5.88
N ASP A 77 4.28 -31.18 5.83
CA ASP A 77 5.44 -32.06 5.80
C ASP A 77 6.33 -31.76 4.59
N ALA A 78 5.74 -31.59 3.40
CA ALA A 78 6.50 -31.25 2.19
C ALA A 78 7.20 -29.88 2.29
N LEU A 79 6.54 -28.88 2.90
CA LEU A 79 7.12 -27.55 3.13
C LEU A 79 8.28 -27.58 4.12
N LEU A 80 8.18 -28.37 5.19
CA LEU A 80 9.26 -28.58 6.15
C LEU A 80 10.42 -29.37 5.54
N ASP A 81 10.13 -30.41 4.75
CA ASP A 81 11.14 -31.20 4.02
C ASP A 81 11.88 -30.38 2.96
N PHE A 82 11.23 -29.35 2.40
CA PHE A 82 11.87 -28.36 1.52
C PHE A 82 12.93 -27.53 2.26
N GLY A 83 12.82 -27.43 3.59
CA GLY A 83 13.74 -26.71 4.46
C GLY A 83 13.17 -25.44 5.10
N LEU A 84 11.85 -25.25 5.08
CA LEU A 84 11.21 -24.20 5.88
C LEU A 84 11.16 -24.61 7.35
N SER A 85 11.25 -23.62 8.23
CA SER A 85 11.03 -23.80 9.66
C SER A 85 9.54 -23.72 10.02
N GLU A 86 9.17 -24.25 11.18
CA GLU A 86 7.82 -24.11 11.73
C GLU A 86 7.43 -22.63 11.98
N GLU A 87 8.39 -21.73 12.13
CA GLU A 87 8.14 -20.29 12.30
C GLU A 87 7.74 -19.61 10.97
N GLU A 88 8.25 -20.13 9.86
CA GLU A 88 7.96 -19.64 8.50
C GLU A 88 6.61 -20.16 7.97
N VAL A 89 6.01 -21.19 8.59
CA VAL A 89 4.78 -21.83 8.10
C VAL A 89 3.69 -21.81 9.17
N LYS A 90 2.61 -21.08 8.91
CA LYS A 90 1.51 -20.89 9.87
C LYS A 90 0.18 -21.25 9.22
N THR A 91 -0.67 -21.98 9.93
CA THR A 91 -2.09 -22.06 9.56
C THR A 91 -2.78 -20.74 9.91
N SER A 92 -3.29 -20.03 8.91
CA SER A 92 -3.88 -18.69 9.08
C SER A 92 -5.41 -18.72 9.17
N ALA A 93 -6.06 -19.70 8.54
CA ALA A 93 -7.52 -19.81 8.57
C ALA A 93 -8.01 -21.26 8.41
N TYR A 94 -9.14 -21.56 9.05
CA TYR A 94 -9.85 -22.82 8.87
C TYR A 94 -11.36 -22.56 8.86
N ARG A 95 -12.07 -23.09 7.86
CA ARG A 95 -13.53 -22.94 7.74
C ARG A 95 -14.17 -24.17 7.12
N LEU A 96 -15.37 -24.50 7.59
CA LEU A 96 -16.24 -25.52 7.02
C LEU A 96 -17.55 -24.86 6.63
N ASN A 97 -17.84 -24.83 5.33
CA ASN A 97 -19.08 -24.27 4.80
C ASN A 97 -19.93 -25.38 4.19
N SER A 98 -21.24 -25.16 4.13
CA SER A 98 -22.14 -26.01 3.36
C SER A 98 -22.89 -25.19 2.31
N TYR A 99 -23.18 -25.81 1.17
CA TYR A 99 -23.94 -25.17 0.11
C TYR A 99 -24.79 -26.18 -0.65
N ARG A 100 -25.88 -25.66 -1.22
CA ARG A 100 -26.80 -26.44 -2.05
C ARG A 100 -26.33 -26.34 -3.50
N GLU A 101 -26.19 -27.49 -4.14
CA GLU A 101 -25.95 -27.58 -5.58
C GLU A 101 -27.13 -28.27 -6.24
N TRP A 102 -27.74 -27.58 -7.18
CA TRP A 102 -28.88 -28.07 -7.95
C TRP A 102 -28.40 -29.09 -8.99
N GLN A 103 -29.02 -30.26 -9.00
CA GLN A 103 -28.71 -31.27 -10.02
C GLN A 103 -29.40 -30.90 -11.33
N LYS A 104 -28.62 -30.72 -12.40
CA LYS A 104 -29.18 -30.36 -13.70
C LYS A 104 -29.74 -31.62 -14.39
N GLY A 105 -31.07 -31.75 -14.36
CA GLY A 105 -31.81 -32.62 -15.27
C GLY A 105 -32.57 -33.78 -14.61
N THR A 106 -33.84 -33.53 -14.28
CA THR A 106 -35.00 -34.39 -14.61
C THR A 106 -36.24 -33.51 -14.54
N ALA A 107 -37.20 -33.74 -15.43
CA ALA A 107 -38.34 -32.85 -15.68
C ALA A 107 -39.37 -32.78 -14.53
N ASP A 108 -39.14 -33.51 -13.43
CA ASP A 108 -39.88 -33.43 -12.19
C ASP A 108 -38.89 -33.54 -11.03
N GLU A 109 -39.09 -32.68 -10.03
CA GLU A 109 -38.36 -32.52 -8.76
C GLU A 109 -37.05 -31.71 -8.77
N GLU A 110 -37.11 -30.59 -8.07
CA GLU A 110 -36.01 -29.78 -7.53
C GLU A 110 -35.08 -30.60 -6.62
N GLN A 111 -34.26 -31.48 -7.19
CA GLN A 111 -33.27 -32.23 -6.41
C GLN A 111 -31.98 -31.40 -6.25
N TYR A 112 -31.72 -30.97 -5.01
CA TYR A 112 -30.44 -30.38 -4.62
C TYR A 112 -29.68 -31.34 -3.70
N LYS A 113 -28.35 -31.33 -3.82
CA LYS A 113 -27.45 -31.97 -2.85
C LYS A 113 -26.80 -30.91 -1.97
N ILE A 114 -26.66 -31.22 -0.69
CA ILE A 114 -25.85 -30.40 0.22
C ILE A 114 -24.43 -30.93 0.16
N TYR A 115 -23.49 -30.06 -0.16
CA TYR A 115 -22.07 -30.33 -0.07
C TYR A 115 -21.49 -29.56 1.08
N TYR A 116 -20.47 -30.16 1.70
CA TYR A 116 -19.62 -29.55 2.70
C TYR A 116 -18.26 -29.32 2.09
N GLN A 117 -17.74 -28.11 2.26
CA GLN A 117 -16.41 -27.72 1.80
C GLN A 117 -15.58 -27.28 2.99
N ALA A 118 -14.51 -28.02 3.24
CA ALA A 118 -13.50 -27.66 4.22
C ALA A 118 -12.40 -26.88 3.50
N TYR A 119 -11.96 -25.80 4.13
CA TYR A 119 -10.90 -24.92 3.67
C TYR A 119 -9.92 -24.73 4.81
N ASN A 120 -8.63 -24.88 4.50
CA ASN A 120 -7.54 -24.63 5.41
C ASN A 120 -6.47 -23.83 4.68
N GLU A 121 -6.05 -22.73 5.28
CA GLU A 121 -5.09 -21.80 4.70
C GLU A 121 -3.77 -21.86 5.46
N ILE A 122 -2.70 -21.95 4.70
CA ILE A 122 -1.32 -21.94 5.14
C ILE A 122 -0.69 -20.65 4.62
N LEU A 123 -0.23 -19.82 5.55
CA LEU A 123 0.60 -18.65 5.31
C LEU A 123 2.07 -19.05 5.45
N ILE A 124 2.86 -18.66 4.46
CA ILE A 124 4.30 -18.92 4.41
C ILE A 124 5.03 -17.59 4.30
N GLU A 125 5.94 -17.32 5.23
CA GLU A 125 6.83 -16.15 5.21
C GLU A 125 8.26 -16.65 5.10
N THR A 126 8.97 -16.38 4.01
CA THR A 126 10.34 -16.89 3.83
C THR A 126 11.28 -15.90 3.13
N THR A 127 12.56 -15.98 3.48
CA THR A 127 13.65 -15.22 2.83
C THR A 127 14.27 -15.97 1.64
N GLN A 128 13.78 -17.18 1.34
CA GLN A 128 14.25 -18.03 0.24
C GLN A 128 13.58 -17.67 -1.10
N LEU A 129 13.78 -16.42 -1.57
CA LEU A 129 13.05 -15.85 -2.71
C LEU A 129 13.26 -16.62 -4.03
N GLU A 130 14.47 -17.12 -4.29
CA GLU A 130 14.79 -17.91 -5.49
C GLU A 130 14.06 -19.27 -5.51
N GLY A 131 13.66 -19.77 -4.33
CA GLY A 131 13.01 -21.07 -4.16
C GLY A 131 11.48 -21.02 -4.29
N VAL A 132 10.87 -19.83 -4.37
CA VAL A 132 9.41 -19.64 -4.29
C VAL A 132 8.65 -20.44 -5.33
N GLY A 133 9.09 -20.46 -6.58
CA GLY A 133 8.45 -21.26 -7.64
C GLY A 133 8.46 -22.75 -7.34
N THR A 134 9.60 -23.28 -6.88
CA THR A 134 9.75 -24.70 -6.53
C THR A 134 8.89 -25.06 -5.30
N LEU A 135 8.83 -24.17 -4.32
CA LEU A 135 8.01 -24.32 -3.11
C LEU A 135 6.52 -24.41 -3.46
N ILE A 136 6.04 -23.56 -4.38
CA ILE A 136 4.64 -23.60 -4.85
C ILE A 136 4.36 -24.91 -5.59
N ASP A 137 5.23 -25.31 -6.51
CA ASP A 137 5.07 -26.55 -7.27
C ASP A 137 5.02 -27.78 -6.33
N LEU A 138 5.85 -27.77 -5.28
CA LEU A 138 5.86 -28.80 -4.25
C LEU A 138 4.56 -28.83 -3.43
N ALA A 139 4.09 -27.68 -2.96
CA ALA A 139 2.85 -27.58 -2.20
C ALA A 139 1.64 -28.01 -3.01
N VAL A 140 1.57 -27.62 -4.30
CA VAL A 140 0.51 -28.03 -5.22
C VAL A 140 0.54 -29.54 -5.42
N LYS A 141 1.73 -30.11 -5.65
CA LYS A 141 1.90 -31.57 -5.76
C LYS A 141 1.52 -32.32 -4.48
N ALA A 142 1.70 -31.70 -3.32
CA ALA A 142 1.37 -32.27 -2.01
C ALA A 142 -0.11 -32.15 -1.63
N GLY A 143 -0.89 -31.30 -2.31
CA GLY A 143 -2.35 -31.20 -2.12
C GLY A 143 -2.92 -29.80 -2.00
N ALA A 144 -2.09 -28.75 -2.01
CA ALA A 144 -2.58 -27.38 -2.12
C ALA A 144 -3.25 -27.18 -3.49
N ASN A 145 -4.43 -26.57 -3.49
CA ASN A 145 -5.23 -26.44 -4.72
C ASN A 145 -5.84 -25.05 -4.90
N ASN A 146 -5.45 -24.12 -4.04
CA ASN A 146 -5.78 -22.72 -4.14
C ASN A 146 -4.54 -21.90 -3.74
N ILE A 147 -4.11 -20.97 -4.58
CA ILE A 147 -3.03 -20.02 -4.30
C ILE A 147 -3.70 -18.66 -4.19
N ASN A 148 -3.90 -18.17 -2.97
CA ASN A 148 -4.63 -16.92 -2.75
C ASN A 148 -3.80 -15.71 -3.23
N TYR A 149 -2.52 -15.66 -2.85
CA TYR A 149 -1.59 -14.62 -3.27
C TYR A 149 -0.13 -15.01 -3.05
N ILE A 150 0.76 -14.31 -3.75
CA ILE A 150 2.21 -14.31 -3.56
C ILE A 150 2.65 -12.84 -3.56
N ASN A 151 3.22 -12.41 -2.44
CA ASN A 151 3.70 -11.06 -2.22
C ASN A 151 5.21 -11.07 -2.05
N PHE A 152 5.88 -10.12 -2.69
CA PHE A 152 7.29 -9.85 -2.46
C PHE A 152 7.44 -8.50 -1.78
N GLU A 153 8.13 -8.56 -0.65
CA GLU A 153 8.11 -7.53 0.38
C GLU A 153 9.50 -7.28 0.94
N LEU A 154 9.59 -6.22 1.76
CA LEU A 154 10.76 -5.92 2.58
C LEU A 154 10.46 -6.27 4.03
N GLN A 155 11.33 -7.04 4.69
CA GLN A 155 11.25 -7.30 6.13
C GLN A 155 11.24 -5.98 6.92
N GLU A 156 12.06 -5.01 6.50
CA GLU A 156 12.22 -3.73 7.21
C GLU A 156 12.18 -2.54 6.23
N SER A 157 10.98 -2.11 5.86
CA SER A 157 10.79 -0.97 4.94
C SER A 157 10.99 0.41 5.60
N HIS A 158 10.95 0.48 6.93
CA HIS A 158 10.91 1.75 7.67
C HIS A 158 12.11 2.67 7.36
N GLN A 159 13.32 2.13 7.30
CA GLN A 159 14.52 2.93 7.02
C GLN A 159 14.49 3.54 5.61
N LEU A 160 13.95 2.80 4.63
CA LEU A 160 13.82 3.29 3.26
C LEU A 160 12.73 4.36 3.14
N VAL A 161 11.64 4.25 3.91
CA VAL A 161 10.63 5.31 4.02
C VAL A 161 11.25 6.60 4.58
N LEU A 162 12.04 6.50 5.66
CA LEU A 162 12.75 7.65 6.21
C LEU A 162 13.77 8.24 5.22
N GLN A 163 14.44 7.39 4.44
CA GLN A 163 15.34 7.82 3.38
C GLN A 163 14.59 8.58 2.29
N ALA A 164 13.46 8.05 1.81
CA ALA A 164 12.62 8.70 0.81
C ALA A 164 12.13 10.07 1.31
N LEU A 165 11.68 10.17 2.56
CA LEU A 165 11.27 11.46 3.16
C LEU A 165 12.42 12.49 3.17
N LYS A 166 13.62 12.08 3.60
CA LYS A 166 14.81 12.97 3.57
C LYS A 166 15.12 13.45 2.15
N MET A 167 14.98 12.58 1.16
CA MET A 167 15.19 12.92 -0.26
C MET A 167 14.10 13.88 -0.76
N ALA A 168 12.84 13.64 -0.43
CA ALA A 168 11.71 14.50 -0.81
C ALA A 168 11.88 15.91 -0.21
N THR A 169 12.23 16.02 1.08
CA THR A 169 12.51 17.30 1.74
C THR A 169 13.67 18.05 1.10
N ARG A 170 14.75 17.34 0.74
CA ARG A 170 15.89 17.96 0.04
C ARG A 170 15.47 18.50 -1.32
N GLN A 171 14.71 17.74 -2.11
CA GLN A 171 14.21 18.19 -3.40
C GLN A 171 13.29 19.42 -3.27
N ALA A 172 12.41 19.45 -2.27
CA ALA A 172 11.55 20.61 -2.01
C ALA A 172 12.40 21.87 -1.74
N ARG A 173 13.45 21.72 -0.91
CA ARG A 173 14.40 22.79 -0.61
C ARG A 173 15.15 23.27 -1.86
N GLU A 174 15.69 22.36 -2.66
CA GLU A 174 16.40 22.69 -3.92
C GLU A 174 15.51 23.48 -4.88
N LYS A 175 14.22 23.10 -5.02
CA LYS A 175 13.25 23.86 -5.82
C LYS A 175 13.01 25.25 -5.24
N ALA A 176 12.90 25.38 -3.92
CA ALA A 176 12.66 26.66 -3.29
C ALA A 176 13.86 27.60 -3.45
N ASP A 177 15.08 27.09 -3.28
CA ASP A 177 16.31 27.86 -3.48
C ASP A 177 16.39 28.37 -4.95
N ALA A 178 16.08 27.51 -5.94
CA ALA A 178 16.05 27.91 -7.34
C ALA A 178 14.97 28.98 -7.66
N ILE A 179 13.79 28.89 -7.05
CA ILE A 179 12.72 29.90 -7.20
C ILE A 179 13.15 31.23 -6.58
N ALA A 180 13.75 31.21 -5.38
CA ALA A 180 14.24 32.40 -4.70
C ALA A 180 15.33 33.10 -5.51
N GLU A 181 16.33 32.33 -6.00
CA GLU A 181 17.42 32.85 -6.82
C GLU A 181 16.89 33.51 -8.10
N GLY A 182 15.95 32.86 -8.80
CA GLY A 182 15.30 33.41 -9.99
C GLY A 182 14.53 34.71 -9.73
N ALA A 183 14.06 34.92 -8.50
CA ALA A 183 13.42 36.15 -8.06
C ALA A 183 14.39 37.22 -7.52
N GLY A 184 15.70 36.95 -7.51
CA GLY A 184 16.71 37.82 -6.90
C GLY A 184 16.58 37.92 -5.37
N LYS A 185 16.12 36.84 -4.75
CA LYS A 185 15.87 36.69 -3.31
C LYS A 185 16.64 35.50 -2.75
N PHE A 186 16.65 35.37 -1.42
CA PHE A 186 17.25 34.24 -0.72
C PHE A 186 16.28 33.73 0.34
N ILE A 187 16.23 32.42 0.54
CA ILE A 187 15.43 31.83 1.62
C ILE A 187 15.99 32.27 2.97
N ILE A 188 15.11 32.74 3.85
CA ILE A 188 15.43 33.12 5.23
C ILE A 188 15.22 31.92 6.16
N GLU A 189 14.03 31.32 6.16
CA GLU A 189 13.72 30.19 7.04
C GLU A 189 12.71 29.21 6.41
N LEU A 190 12.70 27.97 6.92
CA LEU A 190 11.60 27.03 6.70
C LEU A 190 10.47 27.36 7.68
N ARG A 191 9.30 27.74 7.15
CA ARG A 191 8.12 28.11 7.94
C ARG A 191 7.25 26.91 8.29
N SER A 192 7.03 26.05 7.32
CA SER A 192 6.17 24.87 7.47
C SER A 192 6.72 23.72 6.64
N ILE A 193 6.62 22.52 7.18
CA ILE A 193 6.80 21.27 6.44
C ILE A 193 5.67 20.32 6.81
N LYS A 194 5.04 19.76 5.78
CA LYS A 194 3.99 18.78 5.93
C LYS A 194 4.34 17.55 5.09
N GLU A 195 4.35 16.39 5.72
CA GLU A 195 4.30 15.12 5.01
C GLU A 195 2.92 14.98 4.36
N GLU A 196 2.88 14.81 3.04
CA GLU A 196 1.63 14.51 2.33
C GLU A 196 1.41 13.01 2.21
N GLN A 197 2.46 12.28 1.86
CA GLN A 197 2.43 10.85 1.67
C GLN A 197 3.79 10.25 1.97
N ALA A 198 3.81 9.18 2.76
CA ALA A 198 4.92 8.25 2.84
C ALA A 198 4.31 6.85 2.77
N SER A 199 4.47 6.19 1.61
CA SER A 199 3.84 4.89 1.38
C SER A 199 4.84 3.87 0.85
N TYR A 200 4.81 2.72 1.50
CA TYR A 200 5.34 1.45 1.00
C TYR A 200 4.17 0.64 0.45
N ALA A 201 4.33 0.05 -0.74
CA ALA A 201 3.35 -0.84 -1.33
C ALA A 201 4.06 -2.14 -1.76
N PRO A 202 3.68 -3.29 -1.19
CA PRO A 202 4.14 -4.61 -1.62
C PRO A 202 3.89 -4.87 -3.11
N ILE A 203 4.67 -5.77 -3.70
CA ILE A 203 4.39 -6.27 -5.05
C ILE A 203 3.53 -7.52 -4.94
N HIS A 204 2.29 -7.41 -5.44
CA HIS A 204 1.34 -8.52 -5.53
C HIS A 204 1.45 -9.21 -6.89
N ILE A 205 1.81 -10.49 -6.91
CA ILE A 205 1.65 -11.31 -8.11
C ILE A 205 0.20 -11.77 -8.18
N GLN A 206 -0.55 -11.20 -9.14
CA GLN A 206 -1.96 -11.52 -9.33
C GLN A 206 -2.15 -12.90 -9.99
N GLU A 207 -3.18 -13.62 -9.52
CA GLU A 207 -3.63 -14.94 -9.94
C GLU A 207 -3.73 -15.14 -11.48
N SER A 208 -4.04 -14.08 -12.22
CA SER A 208 -4.11 -14.11 -13.70
C SER A 208 -2.77 -14.40 -14.41
N MET A 209 -1.65 -14.17 -13.74
CA MET A 209 -0.30 -14.53 -14.22
C MET A 209 0.04 -16.00 -13.93
N LEU A 210 -0.47 -16.55 -12.82
CA LEU A 210 -0.27 -17.95 -12.42
C LEU A 210 -1.10 -18.91 -13.29
N ALA A 211 -2.33 -18.53 -13.63
CA ALA A 211 -3.23 -19.35 -14.45
C ALA A 211 -2.74 -19.64 -15.88
N LYS A 212 -1.77 -18.85 -16.40
CA LYS A 212 -1.14 -19.08 -17.71
C LYS A 212 0.13 -19.96 -17.66
N GLY A 213 0.63 -20.27 -16.46
CA GLY A 213 1.89 -20.98 -16.25
C GLY A 213 1.77 -22.41 -15.72
N LEU A 214 0.56 -22.88 -15.37
CA LEU A 214 0.33 -24.22 -14.81
C LEU A 214 0.38 -25.35 -15.86
N ASP A 215 1.28 -25.26 -16.83
CA ASP A 215 1.68 -26.43 -17.62
C ASP A 215 2.72 -27.18 -16.81
N ILE A 216 2.33 -28.31 -16.20
CA ILE A 216 3.12 -29.17 -15.28
C ILE A 216 4.23 -29.92 -16.06
N SER A 217 4.90 -29.22 -16.97
CA SER A 217 6.15 -29.62 -17.57
C SER A 217 7.28 -29.35 -16.55
N SER A 218 8.38 -30.09 -16.64
CA SER A 218 9.44 -30.22 -15.64
C SER A 218 10.27 -28.95 -15.37
N VAL A 219 9.76 -27.76 -15.67
CA VAL A 219 10.42 -26.47 -15.45
C VAL A 219 9.71 -25.79 -14.28
N PRO A 220 10.42 -25.37 -13.22
CA PRO A 220 9.81 -24.67 -12.09
C PRO A 220 9.03 -23.45 -12.52
N THR A 221 7.93 -23.15 -11.83
CA THR A 221 7.12 -21.96 -12.11
C THR A 221 8.02 -20.70 -12.07
N PRO A 222 8.17 -19.96 -13.18
CA PRO A 222 9.09 -18.84 -13.25
C PRO A 222 8.52 -17.65 -12.49
N ILE A 223 9.01 -17.45 -11.26
CA ILE A 223 8.64 -16.33 -10.40
C ILE A 223 9.89 -15.51 -10.15
N SER A 224 9.89 -14.28 -10.65
CA SER A 224 10.96 -13.30 -10.37
C SER A 224 10.30 -12.04 -9.84
N PRO A 225 10.61 -11.63 -8.60
CA PRO A 225 10.13 -10.35 -8.10
C PRO A 225 10.71 -9.17 -8.90
N GLU A 226 9.90 -8.13 -9.08
CA GLU A 226 10.40 -6.80 -9.45
C GLU A 226 10.87 -6.06 -8.18
N ALA A 227 11.56 -4.93 -8.35
CA ALA A 227 11.99 -4.11 -7.21
C ALA A 227 10.80 -3.39 -6.57
N VAL A 228 10.72 -3.41 -5.23
CA VAL A 228 9.72 -2.67 -4.47
C VAL A 228 10.03 -1.19 -4.52
N ILE A 229 8.97 -0.37 -4.62
CA ILE A 229 9.08 1.08 -4.76
C ILE A 229 8.50 1.76 -3.52
N ILE A 230 9.33 2.57 -2.87
CA ILE A 230 8.95 3.43 -1.75
C ILE A 230 8.81 4.86 -2.26
N ARG A 231 7.66 5.48 -2.00
CA ARG A 231 7.37 6.85 -2.42
C ARG A 231 7.15 7.74 -1.21
N ALA A 232 7.73 8.94 -1.26
CA ALA A 232 7.49 9.97 -0.27
C ALA A 232 7.27 11.33 -0.94
N SER A 233 6.33 12.12 -0.40
CA SER A 233 6.08 13.49 -0.80
C SER A 233 5.87 14.42 0.40
N VAL A 234 6.39 15.63 0.26
CA VAL A 234 6.28 16.69 1.27
C VAL A 234 5.91 18.01 0.61
N VAL A 235 5.21 18.85 1.36
CA VAL A 235 4.99 20.26 1.04
C VAL A 235 5.79 21.09 2.03
N THR A 236 6.53 22.06 1.52
CA THR A 236 7.31 23.00 2.34
C THR A 236 6.97 24.44 1.98
N GLU A 237 6.94 25.28 3.00
CA GLU A 237 6.80 26.73 2.87
C GLU A 237 8.04 27.42 3.45
N PHE A 238 8.62 28.32 2.68
CA PHE A 238 9.82 29.06 3.05
C PHE A 238 9.57 30.56 3.02
N SER A 239 10.14 31.31 3.98
CA SER A 239 10.16 32.78 3.93
C SER A 239 11.37 33.28 3.13
N PHE A 240 11.26 34.45 2.51
CA PHE A 240 12.32 35.10 1.71
C PHE A 240 12.24 36.64 1.68
#